data_AF-A0A965FQ04-F1
#
_entry.id   AF-A0A965FQ04-F1
#
_cell.length_a   1.000
_cell.length_b   1.000
_cell.length_c   1.000
_cell.angle_alpha   90.00
_cell.angle_beta   90.00
_cell.angle_gamma   90.00
#
_symmetry.space_group_name_H-M   'P 1'
#
loop_
_entity.id
_entity.type
_entity.pdbx_description
1 polymer ?
#
loop_
_entity_poly.entity_id
_entity_poly.type
_entity_poly.pdbx_seq_one_letter_code
_entity_poly.pdbx_strand_id
1 'polypeptide(L)'
;MLKLLSSATFVTLLALSSPVMANPFFGGPNEASCVTAADASAKQYEHEQKIIWGKMGGSIQEFKQQRYFVSSRGQCLLDVKFKIAQKGRVVTTRYLVDAFERRIYGTFYDVGNSNARPLTCNYGVNFNEAGQCANESEFESVIAQLVN
;
A
#
# COMPACT_ATOMS: atom_id res chain seq x y z
N MET A 1 57.09 7.25 -35.76
CA MET A 1 56.54 8.54 -35.27
C MET A 1 55.06 8.35 -34.96
N LEU A 2 54.62 9.08 -33.94
CA LEU A 2 53.41 8.91 -33.13
C LEU A 2 52.22 9.75 -33.65
N LYS A 3 50.99 9.36 -33.26
CA LYS A 3 49.75 10.14 -32.94
C LYS A 3 48.49 9.66 -33.71
N LEU A 4 47.54 8.95 -33.06
CA LEU A 4 46.35 9.41 -32.28
C LEU A 4 45.22 9.90 -33.23
N LEU A 5 43.90 9.66 -33.14
CA LEU A 5 42.86 9.11 -32.24
C LEU A 5 41.73 8.62 -33.19
N SER A 6 40.63 7.91 -32.87
CA SER A 6 39.74 7.92 -31.72
C SER A 6 38.82 6.69 -31.78
N SER A 7 38.66 6.03 -30.65
CA SER A 7 37.74 4.94 -30.37
C SER A 7 36.27 5.40 -30.43
N ALA A 8 35.38 4.54 -30.91
CA ALA A 8 33.95 4.58 -30.60
C ALA A 8 33.58 3.24 -29.97
N THR A 9 33.64 3.21 -28.64
CA THR A 9 33.27 2.07 -27.80
C THR A 9 31.75 2.02 -27.73
N PHE A 10 31.14 0.97 -28.28
CA PHE A 10 29.74 0.66 -28.00
C PHE A 10 29.62 0.24 -26.53
N VAL A 11 29.02 1.12 -25.70
CA VAL A 11 28.61 0.75 -24.35
C VAL A 11 27.34 -0.07 -24.48
N THR A 12 27.48 -1.39 -24.47
CA THR A 12 26.37 -2.30 -24.20
C THR A 12 25.90 -2.06 -22.77
N LEU A 13 24.70 -1.49 -22.65
CA LEU A 13 24.00 -1.37 -21.38
C LEU A 13 23.75 -2.79 -20.84
N LEU A 14 24.56 -3.21 -19.88
CA LEU A 14 24.30 -4.35 -19.02
C LEU A 14 23.09 -3.99 -18.14
N ALA A 15 21.90 -4.34 -18.62
CA ALA A 15 20.73 -4.49 -17.76
C ALA A 15 21.04 -5.64 -16.79
N LEU A 16 21.45 -5.28 -15.57
CA LEU A 16 21.51 -6.17 -14.42
C LEU A 16 20.09 -6.67 -14.14
N SER A 17 19.74 -7.80 -14.75
CA SER A 17 18.62 -8.63 -14.38
C SER A 17 18.86 -9.13 -12.95
N SER A 18 18.28 -8.44 -11.99
CA SER A 18 18.02 -9.03 -10.68
C SER A 18 17.00 -10.16 -10.89
N PRO A 19 17.22 -11.38 -10.37
CA PRO A 19 16.23 -12.44 -10.47
C PRO A 19 15.08 -12.08 -9.53
N VAL A 20 14.05 -11.44 -10.05
CA VAL A 20 12.72 -11.51 -9.43
C VAL A 20 12.32 -12.96 -9.59
N MET A 21 12.41 -13.75 -8.51
CA MET A 21 11.75 -15.05 -8.44
C MET A 21 10.23 -14.82 -8.42
N ALA A 22 9.69 -14.48 -9.59
CA ALA A 22 8.29 -14.62 -9.89
C ALA A 22 8.06 -16.12 -10.14
N ASN A 23 7.42 -16.81 -9.19
CA ASN A 23 6.82 -18.10 -9.45
C ASN A 23 5.65 -17.87 -10.44
N PRO A 24 5.74 -18.28 -11.72
CA PRO A 24 4.80 -17.83 -12.74
C PRO A 24 3.64 -18.81 -12.98
N PHE A 25 3.39 -19.76 -12.09
CA PHE A 25 2.57 -20.93 -12.46
C PHE A 25 1.11 -20.96 -11.99
N PHE A 26 0.62 -20.00 -11.20
CA PHE A 26 -0.76 -20.06 -10.70
C PHE A 26 -1.46 -18.70 -10.53
N GLY A 27 -1.22 -17.75 -11.44
CA GLY A 27 -2.00 -16.52 -11.47
C GLY A 27 -2.46 -16.18 -12.88
N GLY A 28 -3.78 -16.13 -13.10
CA GLY A 28 -4.34 -15.67 -14.38
C GLY A 28 -3.92 -14.22 -14.70
N PRO A 29 -4.16 -13.72 -15.93
CA PRO A 29 -3.80 -12.35 -16.34
C PRO A 29 -4.37 -11.25 -15.40
N ASN A 30 -5.48 -11.52 -14.73
CA ASN A 30 -6.09 -10.63 -13.74
C ASN A 30 -5.33 -10.58 -12.40
N GLU A 31 -4.60 -11.64 -12.06
CA GLU A 31 -3.79 -11.70 -10.84
C GLU A 31 -2.45 -10.97 -11.02
N ALA A 32 -1.81 -11.13 -12.18
CA ALA A 32 -0.59 -10.38 -12.53
C ALA A 32 -0.83 -8.86 -12.61
N SER A 33 -1.98 -8.45 -13.15
CA SER A 33 -2.39 -7.03 -13.15
C SER A 33 -2.73 -6.52 -11.75
N CYS A 34 -3.32 -7.35 -10.89
CA CYS A 34 -3.53 -7.00 -9.48
C CYS A 34 -2.22 -6.75 -8.74
N VAL A 35 -1.20 -7.62 -8.90
CA VAL A 35 0.13 -7.41 -8.31
C VAL A 35 0.69 -6.04 -8.68
N THR A 36 0.64 -5.69 -9.97
CA THR A 36 1.17 -4.42 -10.47
C THR A 36 0.39 -3.22 -9.92
N ALA A 37 -0.94 -3.29 -9.94
CA ALA A 37 -1.81 -2.22 -9.44
C ALA A 37 -1.64 -2.00 -7.92
N ALA A 38 -1.54 -3.09 -7.16
CA ALA A 38 -1.33 -3.05 -5.73
C ALA A 38 0.04 -2.45 -5.37
N ASP A 39 1.11 -2.86 -6.05
CA ASP A 39 2.46 -2.32 -5.80
C ASP A 39 2.55 -0.83 -6.16
N ALA A 40 1.89 -0.39 -7.24
CA ALA A 40 1.80 1.01 -7.60
C ALA A 40 1.01 1.82 -6.57
N SER A 41 -0.14 1.31 -6.13
CA SER A 41 -0.98 1.95 -5.11
C SER A 41 -0.25 2.05 -3.78
N ALA A 42 0.43 0.99 -3.34
CA ALA A 42 1.20 0.98 -2.11
C ALA A 42 2.30 2.05 -2.08
N LYS A 43 3.08 2.18 -3.16
CA LYS A 43 4.11 3.22 -3.30
C LYS A 43 3.51 4.62 -3.23
N GLN A 44 2.35 4.82 -3.84
CA GLN A 44 1.64 6.09 -3.79
C GLN A 44 1.19 6.42 -2.35
N TYR A 45 0.54 5.48 -1.66
CA TYR A 45 0.12 5.67 -0.27
C TYR A 45 1.32 5.92 0.67
N GLU A 46 2.42 5.19 0.51
CA GLU A 46 3.63 5.42 1.28
C GLU A 46 4.18 6.84 1.07
N HIS A 47 4.23 7.31 -0.18
CA HIS A 47 4.68 8.66 -0.51
C HIS A 47 3.77 9.73 0.09
N GLU A 48 2.45 9.59 -0.04
CA GLU A 48 1.46 10.51 0.52
C GLU A 48 1.55 10.57 2.05
N GLN A 49 1.62 9.42 2.72
CA GLN A 49 1.75 9.38 4.18
C GLN A 49 3.08 10.01 4.64
N LYS A 50 4.20 9.83 3.91
CA LYS A 50 5.47 10.52 4.22
C LYS A 50 5.30 12.04 4.18
N ILE A 51 4.63 12.57 3.16
CA ILE A 51 4.39 14.02 3.03
C ILE A 51 3.48 14.53 4.14
N ILE A 52 2.33 13.86 4.36
CA ILE A 52 1.33 14.28 5.34
C ILE A 52 1.94 14.29 6.74
N TRP A 53 2.52 13.17 7.16
CA TRP A 53 3.08 13.05 8.51
C TRP A 53 4.34 13.90 8.69
N GLY A 54 5.17 14.04 7.63
CA GLY A 54 6.31 14.94 7.64
C GLY A 54 5.92 16.39 7.93
N LYS A 55 4.86 16.88 7.28
CA LYS A 55 4.30 18.23 7.56
C LYS A 55 3.76 18.37 8.98
N MET A 56 3.29 17.27 9.59
CA MET A 56 2.77 17.25 10.96
C MET A 56 3.85 16.98 12.03
N GLY A 57 5.14 16.97 11.66
CA GLY A 57 6.25 16.70 12.56
C GLY A 57 6.34 15.24 13.02
N GLY A 58 5.88 14.31 12.18
CA GLY A 58 5.98 12.88 12.39
C GLY A 58 6.77 12.17 11.28
N SER A 59 7.08 10.90 11.50
CA SER A 59 7.78 10.05 10.54
C SER A 59 7.21 8.63 10.55
N ILE A 60 7.16 8.00 9.38
CA ILE A 60 6.78 6.58 9.26
C ILE A 60 7.91 5.73 9.84
N GLN A 61 7.58 4.91 10.83
CA GLN A 61 8.47 3.95 11.48
C GLN A 61 8.34 2.56 10.84
N GLU A 62 7.11 2.19 10.48
CA GLU A 62 6.80 0.89 9.90
C GLU A 62 5.78 1.06 8.77
N PHE A 63 6.00 0.36 7.66
CA PHE A 63 5.05 0.23 6.56
C PHE A 63 4.89 -1.25 6.21
N LYS A 64 3.66 -1.74 6.30
CA LYS A 64 3.27 -3.11 5.93
C LYS A 64 2.20 -3.04 4.87
N GLN A 65 2.22 -4.03 3.98
CA GLN A 65 1.20 -4.20 2.95
C GLN A 65 0.84 -5.67 2.80
N GLN A 66 -0.44 -5.92 2.50
CA GLN A 66 -0.95 -7.23 2.14
C GLN A 66 -1.94 -7.10 0.99
N ARG A 67 -1.87 -8.03 0.04
CA ARG A 67 -2.63 -7.99 -1.21
C ARG A 67 -3.60 -9.16 -1.22
N TYR A 68 -4.80 -8.93 -1.71
CA TYR A 68 -5.84 -9.94 -1.88
C TYR A 68 -6.46 -9.78 -3.27
N PHE A 69 -6.38 -10.84 -4.07
CA PHE A 69 -7.10 -10.89 -5.34
C PHE A 69 -8.42 -11.63 -5.15
N VAL A 70 -9.54 -10.93 -5.32
CA VAL A 70 -10.89 -11.48 -5.16
C VAL A 70 -11.47 -11.76 -6.53
N SER A 71 -11.16 -12.95 -7.05
CA SER A 71 -11.45 -13.34 -8.44
C SER A 71 -12.95 -13.28 -8.79
N SER A 72 -13.84 -13.62 -7.85
CA SER A 72 -15.29 -13.57 -8.01
C SER A 72 -15.84 -12.17 -8.27
N ARG A 73 -15.15 -11.14 -7.77
CA ARG A 73 -15.53 -9.72 -7.90
C ARG A 73 -14.62 -8.94 -8.86
N GLY A 74 -13.54 -9.56 -9.35
CA GLY A 74 -12.53 -8.89 -10.16
C GLY A 74 -11.79 -7.78 -9.41
N GLN A 75 -11.74 -7.85 -8.08
CA GLN A 75 -11.17 -6.80 -7.24
C GLN A 75 -9.73 -7.11 -6.83
N CYS A 76 -8.92 -6.08 -6.76
CA CYS A 76 -7.57 -6.15 -6.21
C CYS A 76 -7.52 -5.34 -4.93
N LEU A 77 -7.70 -6.00 -3.79
CA LEU A 77 -7.70 -5.34 -2.49
C LEU A 77 -6.28 -5.26 -1.96
N LEU A 78 -5.92 -4.09 -1.44
CA LEU A 78 -4.64 -3.79 -0.83
C LEU A 78 -4.91 -3.28 0.59
N ASP A 79 -4.42 -4.02 1.57
CA ASP A 79 -4.35 -3.59 2.96
C ASP A 79 -2.99 -2.96 3.20
N VAL A 80 -2.95 -1.69 3.61
CA VAL A 80 -1.73 -0.96 3.95
C VAL A 80 -1.80 -0.49 5.40
N LYS A 81 -0.78 -0.81 6.19
CA LYS A 81 -0.64 -0.43 7.60
C LYS A 81 0.62 0.38 7.81
N PHE A 82 0.47 1.53 8.47
CA PHE A 82 1.56 2.41 8.85
C PHE A 82 1.61 2.53 10.37
N LYS A 83 2.83 2.52 10.93
CA LYS A 83 3.08 3.07 12.26
C LYS A 83 3.89 4.34 12.11
N ILE A 84 3.41 5.42 12.71
CA ILE A 84 3.97 6.75 12.63
C ILE A 84 4.39 7.20 14.03
N ALA A 85 5.64 7.65 14.17
CA ALA A 85 6.05 8.39 15.35
C ALA A 85 5.68 9.86 15.17
N GLN A 86 4.96 10.45 16.12
CA GLN A 86 4.60 11.87 16.11
C GLN A 86 4.66 12.42 17.52
N LYS A 87 5.45 13.47 17.80
CA LYS A 87 5.44 14.20 19.09
C LYS A 87 5.41 13.29 20.35
N GLY A 88 6.21 12.21 20.36
CA GLY A 88 6.30 11.28 21.50
C GLY A 88 5.19 10.23 21.62
N ARG A 89 4.29 10.13 20.64
CA ARG A 89 3.27 9.07 20.53
C ARG A 89 3.45 8.27 19.24
N VAL A 90 2.98 7.03 19.26
CA VAL A 90 2.85 6.19 18.06
C VAL A 90 1.41 6.24 17.59
N VAL A 91 1.23 6.56 16.31
CA VAL A 91 -0.04 6.54 15.61
C VAL A 91 -0.02 5.37 14.64
N THR A 92 -1.04 4.54 14.66
CA THR A 92 -1.24 3.49 13.67
C THR A 92 -2.33 3.95 12.70
N THR A 93 -2.04 3.92 11.40
CA THR A 93 -3.06 4.09 10.37
C THR A 93 -3.10 2.86 9.49
N ARG A 94 -4.28 2.41 9.08
CA ARG A 94 -4.45 1.27 8.19
C ARG A 94 -5.57 1.54 7.20
N TYR A 95 -5.42 1.10 5.97
CA TYR A 95 -6.40 1.31 4.91
C TYR A 95 -6.57 0.03 4.11
N LEU A 96 -7.82 -0.34 3.80
CA LEU A 96 -8.14 -1.39 2.86
C LEU A 96 -8.67 -0.73 1.60
N VAL A 97 -7.98 -0.89 0.48
CA VAL A 97 -8.24 -0.14 -0.74
C VAL A 97 -8.36 -1.05 -1.94
N ASP A 98 -9.24 -0.73 -2.87
CA ASP A 98 -9.22 -1.26 -4.22
C ASP A 98 -8.06 -0.62 -4.98
N ALA A 99 -7.07 -1.41 -5.40
CA ALA A 99 -5.94 -0.92 -6.16
C ALA A 99 -6.31 -0.57 -7.62
N PHE A 100 -7.40 -1.12 -8.16
CA PHE A 100 -7.88 -0.76 -9.49
C PHE A 100 -8.73 0.50 -9.46
N GLU A 101 -9.70 0.56 -8.55
CA GLU A 101 -10.65 1.68 -8.48
C GLU A 101 -10.16 2.84 -7.58
N ARG A 102 -9.06 2.65 -6.85
CA ARG A 102 -8.58 3.56 -5.79
C ARG A 102 -9.65 3.85 -4.72
N ARG A 103 -10.60 2.93 -4.55
CA ARG A 103 -11.69 3.06 -3.58
C ARG A 103 -11.22 2.55 -2.23
N ILE A 104 -11.47 3.32 -1.17
CA ILE A 104 -11.18 2.87 0.20
C ILE A 104 -12.43 2.16 0.76
N TYR A 105 -12.25 0.94 1.24
CA TYR A 105 -13.30 0.12 1.86
C TYR A 105 -13.25 0.10 3.38
N GLY A 106 -12.09 0.37 3.97
CA GLY A 106 -11.91 0.42 5.41
C GLY A 106 -10.75 1.31 5.78
N THR A 107 -10.87 2.02 6.89
CA THR A 107 -9.78 2.80 7.49
C THR A 107 -9.70 2.51 8.97
N PHE A 108 -8.51 2.42 9.55
CA PHE A 108 -8.32 2.27 10.98
C PHE A 108 -7.28 3.29 11.44
N TYR A 109 -7.55 3.94 12.56
CA TYR A 109 -6.70 4.96 13.15
C TYR A 109 -6.62 4.74 14.65
N ASP A 110 -5.41 4.55 15.17
CA ASP A 110 -5.16 4.38 16.59
C ASP A 110 -4.02 5.29 17.03
N VAL A 111 -4.14 5.84 18.23
CA VAL A 111 -3.12 6.65 18.89
C VAL A 111 -2.84 5.94 20.20
N GLY A 112 -1.62 5.44 20.39
CA GLY A 112 -1.23 4.56 21.51
C GLY A 112 -1.28 5.14 22.93
N ASN A 113 -2.22 6.05 23.22
CA ASN A 113 -2.61 6.50 24.55
C ASN A 113 -4.04 5.98 24.80
N SER A 114 -4.20 5.24 25.90
CA SER A 114 -5.31 4.36 26.33
C SER A 114 -6.73 4.95 26.44
N ASN A 115 -7.06 6.05 25.77
CA ASN A 115 -8.41 6.58 25.63
C ASN A 115 -8.80 6.65 24.14
N ALA A 116 -8.89 5.48 23.50
CA ALA A 116 -9.43 5.37 22.16
C ALA A 116 -10.93 5.71 22.21
N ARG A 117 -11.32 6.85 21.62
CA ARG A 117 -12.74 7.21 21.45
C ARG A 117 -13.39 6.23 20.45
N PRO A 118 -14.66 5.82 20.68
CA PRO A 118 -15.35 4.93 19.75
C PRO A 118 -15.68 5.67 18.46
N LEU A 119 -15.44 5.03 17.30
CA LEU A 119 -15.67 5.63 15.97
C LEU A 119 -16.25 4.58 15.01
N THR A 120 -17.15 5.04 14.15
CA THR A 120 -18.14 4.23 13.43
C THR A 120 -17.65 3.78 12.04
N CYS A 121 -17.74 2.48 11.75
CA CYS A 121 -17.59 1.91 10.40
C CYS A 121 -18.79 2.24 9.51
N ASN A 122 -18.54 2.51 8.22
CA ASN A 122 -19.55 2.36 7.19
C ASN A 122 -18.98 1.69 5.94
N TYR A 123 -19.83 0.87 5.32
CA TYR A 123 -19.54 0.07 4.14
C TYR A 123 -20.21 0.68 2.89
N GLY A 124 -19.45 0.85 1.81
CA GLY A 124 -19.97 0.82 0.43
C GLY A 124 -20.56 2.10 -0.19
N VAL A 125 -20.01 2.43 -1.38
CA VAL A 125 -20.53 3.23 -2.50
C VAL A 125 -21.05 4.65 -2.22
N ASN A 126 -20.23 5.45 -1.53
CA ASN A 126 -19.95 6.85 -1.84
C ASN A 126 -18.94 7.28 -0.80
N PHE A 127 -17.82 7.87 -1.24
CA PHE A 127 -16.79 8.38 -0.36
C PHE A 127 -17.40 9.47 0.54
N ASN A 128 -17.89 9.06 1.71
CA ASN A 128 -18.29 9.96 2.77
C ASN A 128 -17.14 9.93 3.77
N GLU A 129 -16.46 11.07 3.93
CA GLU A 129 -15.21 11.26 4.70
C GLU A 129 -15.33 10.95 6.22
N ALA A 130 -16.42 10.30 6.64
CA ALA A 130 -16.85 10.18 8.04
C ALA A 130 -16.74 8.77 8.66
N GLY A 131 -16.19 7.76 7.97
CA GLY A 131 -16.17 6.36 8.46
C GLY A 131 -14.77 5.80 8.75
N GLN A 132 -14.52 5.37 10.00
CA GLN A 132 -13.29 4.68 10.44
C GLN A 132 -13.67 3.45 11.30
N CYS A 133 -12.93 2.36 11.22
CA CYS A 133 -13.06 1.18 12.06
C CYS A 133 -12.75 1.49 13.53
N ALA A 134 -13.62 1.04 14.45
CA ALA A 134 -13.54 1.33 15.87
C ALA A 134 -12.34 0.67 16.55
N ASN A 135 -11.95 -0.49 16.04
CA ASN A 135 -10.83 -1.27 16.54
C ASN A 135 -10.27 -2.16 15.43
N GLU A 136 -9.13 -2.77 15.71
CA GLU A 136 -8.45 -3.63 14.74
C GLU A 136 -9.29 -4.87 14.40
N SER A 137 -10.06 -5.43 15.34
CA SER A 137 -10.93 -6.60 15.07
C SER A 137 -12.04 -6.30 14.08
N GLU A 138 -12.60 -5.09 14.12
CA GLU A 138 -13.61 -4.66 13.16
C GLU A 138 -13.01 -4.49 11.77
N PHE A 139 -11.80 -3.91 11.68
CA PHE A 139 -11.06 -3.81 10.42
C PHE A 139 -10.75 -5.20 9.83
N GLU A 140 -10.32 -6.15 10.65
CA GLU A 140 -10.12 -7.54 10.20
C GLU A 140 -11.41 -8.19 9.71
N SER A 141 -12.55 -7.86 10.33
CA SER A 141 -13.87 -8.34 9.87
C SER A 141 -14.25 -7.78 8.50
N VAL A 142 -13.89 -6.52 8.22
CA VAL A 142 -14.07 -5.90 6.88
C VAL A 142 -13.24 -6.63 5.84
N ILE A 143 -11.96 -6.92 6.13
CA ILE A 143 -11.10 -7.71 5.23
C ILE A 143 -11.75 -9.06 4.97
N ALA A 144 -12.15 -9.77 6.02
CA ALA A 144 -12.75 -11.10 5.89
C ALA A 144 -14.04 -11.10 5.03
N GLN A 145 -14.88 -10.07 5.11
CA GLN A 145 -16.12 -9.97 4.32
C GLN A 145 -15.87 -9.64 2.83
N LEU A 146 -14.76 -8.97 2.53
CA LEU A 146 -14.43 -8.55 1.16
C LEU A 146 -13.57 -9.57 0.44
N VAL A 147 -12.73 -10.31 1.17
CA VAL A 147 -11.84 -11.34 0.61
C VAL A 147 -12.53 -12.68 0.42
N ASN A 148 -13.54 -13.01 1.25
CA ASN A 148 -14.36 -14.21 1.10
C ASN A 148 -15.55 -13.98 0.16
#